data_AF-A0A5N4AHL0-F1
#
_entry.id   AF-A0A5N4AHL0-F1
#
_cell.length_a   1.000
_cell.length_b   1.000
_cell.length_c   1.000
_cell.angle_alpha   90.00
_cell.angle_beta   90.00
_cell.angle_gamma   90.00
#
_symmetry.space_group_name_H-M   'P 1'
#
loop_
_entity.id
_entity.type
_entity.pdbx_description
1 polymer ?
#
loop_
_entity_poly.entity_id
_entity_poly.type
_entity_poly.pdbx_seq_one_letter_code
_entity_poly.pdbx_strand_id
1 'polypeptide(L)'
;MALQCFGMVAVNAFCAFIGVILYARYRNCDPVMAGDVRRYDQILPFFIMEIGKKVPGLSGIFIAGIFSATLSTLSSSFNTLSATIYGDLIAPCISREALKGKECWILRLIVVITGGLCTCLTFLVEYMGGILPFVTAFVGLVYGVLTGLFILGLTFRRANAKGAFYGSVTSFIFIGTIAAIGQWYSIQGAGVDFRKPMSVADCPVPVNITIVPTTHAEYTHSKPFVLFRISFWYNSVLCTLMVIIVGMLVSCLTKTESVDPTLLSHIGRKGVSKGKLSTIKTYAVGMKDESGHTYNFQRNVC
;
A
#
# COMPACT_ATOMS: atom_id res chain seq x y z
N MET A 1 -3.64 17.66 6.13
CA MET A 1 -4.05 17.04 4.85
C MET A 1 -3.51 17.77 3.63
N ALA A 2 -3.79 19.06 3.41
CA ALA A 2 -3.32 19.78 2.21
C ALA A 2 -1.79 19.73 1.98
N LEU A 3 -0.98 19.96 3.03
CA LEU A 3 0.48 19.87 2.95
C LEU A 3 0.96 18.47 2.53
N GLN A 4 0.32 17.42 3.03
CA GLN A 4 0.65 16.04 2.70
C GLN A 4 0.31 15.72 1.24
N CYS A 5 -0.84 16.20 0.74
CA CYS A 5 -1.22 16.06 -0.66
C CYS A 5 -0.22 16.76 -1.58
N PHE A 6 0.13 18.02 -1.26
CA PHE A 6 1.12 18.76 -2.02
C PHE A 6 2.49 18.07 -2.03
N GLY A 7 2.95 17.61 -0.87
CA GLY A 7 4.20 16.85 -0.74
C GLY A 7 4.21 15.58 -1.60
N MET A 8 3.13 14.78 -1.56
CA MET A 8 3.03 13.57 -2.38
C MET A 8 3.02 13.87 -3.89
N VAL A 9 2.32 14.93 -4.32
CA VAL A 9 2.31 15.34 -5.74
C VAL A 9 3.70 15.78 -6.18
N ALA A 10 4.38 16.60 -5.37
CA ALA A 10 5.73 17.07 -5.67
C ALA A 10 6.72 15.91 -5.78
N VAL A 11 6.74 14.99 -4.82
CA VAL A 11 7.64 13.81 -4.83
C VAL A 11 7.40 12.95 -6.07
N ASN A 12 6.14 12.65 -6.41
CA ASN A 12 5.82 11.86 -7.61
C ASN A 12 6.26 12.56 -8.90
N ALA A 13 6.10 13.89 -8.98
CA ALA A 13 6.57 14.66 -10.13
C ALA A 13 8.09 14.59 -10.29
N PHE A 14 8.86 14.71 -9.20
CA PHE A 14 10.31 14.56 -9.23
C PHE A 14 10.74 13.14 -9.64
N CYS A 15 10.11 12.10 -9.09
CA CYS A 15 10.38 10.71 -9.48
C CYS A 15 10.12 10.46 -10.97
N ALA A 16 8.99 10.98 -11.49
CA ALA A 16 8.66 10.87 -12.91
C ALA A 16 9.69 11.60 -13.80
N PHE A 17 10.11 12.79 -13.38
CA PHE A 17 11.14 13.57 -14.09
C PHE A 17 12.49 12.84 -14.14
N ILE A 18 12.93 12.24 -13.01
CA ILE A 18 14.13 11.40 -12.96
C ILE A 18 13.99 10.21 -13.94
N GLY A 19 12.83 9.56 -13.97
CA GLY A 19 12.57 8.47 -14.92
C GLY A 19 12.69 8.90 -16.40
N VAL A 20 12.25 10.11 -16.74
CA VAL A 20 12.41 10.68 -18.08
C VAL A 20 13.87 10.96 -18.40
N ILE A 21 14.65 11.50 -17.45
CA ILE A 21 16.10 11.72 -17.61
C ILE A 21 16.83 10.40 -17.85
N LEU A 22 16.56 9.38 -17.04
CA LEU A 22 17.17 8.06 -17.19
C LEU A 22 16.83 7.45 -18.56
N TYR A 23 15.57 7.58 -19.00
CA TYR A 23 15.17 7.14 -20.34
C TYR A 23 15.95 7.89 -21.43
N ALA A 24 16.03 9.22 -21.36
CA ALA A 24 16.78 10.01 -22.33
C ALA A 24 18.28 9.62 -22.38
N ARG A 25 18.87 9.26 -21.23
CA ARG A 25 20.29 8.86 -21.13
C ARG A 25 20.56 7.46 -21.69
N TYR A 26 19.65 6.51 -21.46
CA TYR A 26 19.85 5.08 -21.74
C TYR A 26 19.00 4.55 -22.90
N ARG A 27 18.25 5.40 -23.61
CA ARG A 27 17.41 4.98 -24.75
C ARG A 27 18.18 4.21 -25.83
N ASN A 28 19.42 4.62 -26.12
CA ASN A 28 20.24 4.02 -27.19
C ASN A 28 21.26 3.00 -26.69
N CYS A 29 21.47 2.96 -25.39
CA CYS A 29 22.30 1.96 -24.74
C CYS A 29 21.67 1.59 -23.39
N ASP A 30 20.85 0.54 -23.40
CA ASP A 30 20.20 0.04 -22.20
C ASP A 30 21.21 -0.76 -21.34
N PRO A 31 21.55 -0.30 -20.12
CA PRO A 31 22.51 -0.97 -19.24
C PRO A 31 22.01 -2.33 -18.74
N VAL A 32 20.70 -2.59 -18.77
CA VAL A 32 20.14 -3.90 -18.40
C VAL A 32 20.35 -4.90 -19.52
N MET A 33 20.09 -4.52 -20.78
CA MET A 33 20.31 -5.39 -21.93
C MET A 33 21.79 -5.59 -22.24
N ALA A 34 22.63 -4.58 -21.95
CA ALA A 34 24.09 -4.68 -22.08
C ALA A 34 24.74 -5.59 -21.01
N GLY A 35 24.01 -5.95 -19.95
CA GLY A 35 24.50 -6.82 -18.87
C GLY A 35 25.24 -6.07 -17.75
N ASP A 36 25.31 -4.75 -17.79
CA ASP A 36 25.91 -3.92 -16.74
C ASP A 36 25.08 -3.93 -15.44
N VAL A 37 23.76 -4.13 -15.57
CA VAL A 37 22.80 -4.11 -14.45
C VAL A 37 21.87 -5.32 -14.53
N ARG A 38 21.62 -5.98 -13.39
CA ARG A 38 20.76 -7.19 -13.33
C ARG A 38 19.27 -6.89 -13.36
N ARG A 39 18.84 -5.75 -12.80
CA ARG A 39 17.42 -5.39 -12.64
C ARG A 39 17.18 -3.91 -12.90
N TYR A 40 16.01 -3.59 -13.45
CA TYR A 40 15.59 -2.21 -13.69
C TYR A 40 15.58 -1.33 -12.42
N ASP A 41 15.32 -1.93 -11.25
CA ASP A 41 15.33 -1.22 -9.95
C ASP A 41 16.72 -0.64 -9.58
N GLN A 42 17.80 -1.12 -10.21
CA GLN A 42 19.18 -0.70 -9.94
C GLN A 42 19.69 0.38 -10.90
N ILE A 43 18.91 0.77 -11.91
CA ILE A 43 19.33 1.75 -12.94
C ILE A 43 19.65 3.10 -12.33
N LEU A 44 18.83 3.58 -11.38
CA LEU A 44 19.05 4.88 -10.76
C LEU A 44 20.35 4.91 -9.93
N PRO A 45 20.62 3.96 -9.01
CA PRO A 45 21.92 3.85 -8.35
C PRO A 45 23.09 3.75 -9.34
N PHE A 46 22.95 2.96 -10.41
CA PHE A 46 23.98 2.82 -11.45
C PHE A 46 24.31 4.16 -12.12
N PHE A 47 23.29 4.92 -12.51
CA PHE A 47 23.43 6.26 -13.09
C PHE A 47 24.17 7.24 -12.17
N ILE A 48 23.83 7.25 -10.88
CA ILE A 48 24.50 8.12 -9.91
C ILE A 48 25.96 7.72 -9.74
N MET A 49 26.28 6.42 -9.73
CA MET A 49 27.67 5.95 -9.67
C MET A 49 28.46 6.35 -10.92
N GLU A 50 27.82 6.37 -12.10
CA GLU A 50 28.44 6.83 -13.35
C GLU A 50 28.79 8.33 -13.29
N ILE A 51 27.86 9.17 -12.80
CA ILE A 51 28.10 10.61 -12.64
C ILE A 51 29.09 10.88 -11.50
N GLY A 52 29.04 10.10 -10.43
CA GLY A 52 29.93 10.23 -9.27
C GLY A 52 31.40 10.07 -9.61
N LYS A 53 31.75 9.42 -10.73
CA LYS A 53 33.13 9.39 -11.25
C LYS A 53 33.67 10.79 -11.59
N LYS A 54 32.78 11.72 -11.97
CA LYS A 54 33.12 13.11 -12.33
C LYS A 54 33.03 14.06 -11.14
N VAL A 55 32.21 13.75 -10.13
CA VAL A 55 31.97 14.61 -8.97
C VAL A 55 32.19 13.82 -7.67
N PRO A 56 33.36 13.95 -7.03
CA PRO A 56 33.66 13.21 -5.80
C PRO A 56 32.67 13.59 -4.69
N GLY A 57 32.22 12.61 -3.91
CA GLY A 57 31.27 12.79 -2.80
C GLY A 57 29.79 12.75 -3.19
N LEU A 58 29.43 12.91 -4.47
CA LEU A 58 28.03 12.90 -4.93
C LEU A 58 27.33 11.57 -4.61
N SER A 59 27.98 10.44 -4.91
CA SER A 59 27.43 9.11 -4.61
C SER A 59 27.23 8.89 -3.11
N GLY A 60 28.12 9.45 -2.28
CA GLY A 60 28.01 9.38 -0.81
C GLY A 60 26.81 10.14 -0.28
N ILE A 61 26.59 11.37 -0.75
CA ILE A 61 25.42 12.18 -0.39
C ILE A 61 24.12 11.50 -0.83
N PHE A 62 24.10 10.94 -2.05
CA PHE A 62 22.94 10.22 -2.57
C PHE A 62 22.58 9.00 -1.70
N ILE A 63 23.57 8.14 -1.39
CA ILE A 63 23.38 6.96 -0.55
C ILE A 63 22.94 7.37 0.87
N ALA A 64 23.56 8.39 1.46
CA ALA A 64 23.18 8.91 2.77
C ALA A 64 21.73 9.41 2.81
N GLY A 65 21.28 10.11 1.75
CA GLY A 65 19.90 10.56 1.61
C GLY A 65 18.90 9.41 1.54
N ILE A 66 19.20 8.37 0.77
CA ILE A 66 18.34 7.16 0.67
C ILE A 66 18.21 6.47 2.02
N PHE A 67 19.33 6.25 2.72
CA PHE A 67 19.29 5.62 4.04
C PHE A 67 18.52 6.48 5.04
N SER A 68 18.73 7.79 5.07
CA SER A 68 18.00 8.70 5.94
C SER A 68 16.49 8.65 5.70
N ALA A 69 16.06 8.77 4.43
CA ALA A 69 14.65 8.71 4.06
C ALA A 69 14.01 7.35 4.41
N THR A 70 14.71 6.25 4.12
CA THR A 70 14.25 4.89 4.40
C THR A 70 14.11 4.65 5.90
N LEU A 71 15.14 5.00 6.69
CA LEU A 71 15.16 4.80 8.13
C LEU A 71 14.08 5.63 8.85
N SER A 72 13.78 6.85 8.38
CA SER A 72 12.70 7.67 8.93
C SER A 72 11.31 7.02 8.76
N THR A 73 11.08 6.40 7.59
CA THR A 73 9.83 5.71 7.26
C THR A 73 9.71 4.39 8.03
N LEU A 74 10.81 3.63 8.11
CA LEU A 74 10.86 2.38 8.86
C LEU A 74 10.64 2.61 10.36
N SER A 75 11.27 3.63 10.95
CA SER A 75 11.09 3.98 12.35
C SER A 75 9.63 4.30 12.67
N SER A 76 8.98 5.14 11.85
CA SER A 76 7.57 5.50 12.00
C SER A 76 6.64 4.29 11.83
N SER A 77 6.94 3.42 10.85
CA SER A 77 6.17 2.21 10.57
C SER A 77 6.25 1.19 11.71
N PHE A 78 7.46 0.89 12.21
CA PHE A 78 7.63 -0.07 13.31
C PHE A 78 7.10 0.48 14.63
N ASN A 79 7.22 1.78 14.90
CA ASN A 79 6.63 2.38 16.08
C ASN A 79 5.09 2.26 16.07
N THR A 80 4.47 2.58 14.92
CA THR A 80 3.01 2.45 14.77
C THR A 80 2.58 0.99 14.84
N LEU A 81 3.28 0.08 14.16
CA LEU A 81 2.99 -1.36 14.20
C LEU A 81 3.07 -1.92 15.62
N SER A 82 4.11 -1.54 16.37
CA SER A 82 4.26 -1.96 17.77
C SER A 82 3.12 -1.45 18.64
N ALA A 83 2.75 -0.17 18.50
CA ALA A 83 1.62 0.41 19.20
C ALA A 83 0.29 -0.27 18.84
N THR A 84 0.05 -0.57 17.56
CA THR A 84 -1.15 -1.27 17.09
C THR A 84 -1.20 -2.71 17.62
N ILE A 85 -0.11 -3.48 17.52
CA ILE A 85 -0.08 -4.85 18.07
C ILE A 85 -0.33 -4.83 19.58
N TYR A 86 0.34 -3.92 20.30
CA TYR A 86 0.17 -3.80 21.73
C TYR A 86 -1.27 -3.39 22.11
N GLY A 87 -1.81 -2.35 21.48
CA GLY A 87 -3.12 -1.79 21.81
C GLY A 87 -4.29 -2.67 21.37
N ASP A 88 -4.21 -3.28 20.20
CA ASP A 88 -5.33 -4.02 19.61
C ASP A 88 -5.29 -5.53 19.93
N LEU A 89 -4.10 -6.11 20.16
CA LEU A 89 -3.96 -7.56 20.37
C LEU A 89 -3.52 -7.94 21.78
N ILE A 90 -2.57 -7.22 22.39
CA ILE A 90 -1.98 -7.60 23.69
C ILE A 90 -2.81 -7.07 24.85
N ALA A 91 -3.05 -5.75 24.89
CA ALA A 91 -3.74 -5.08 25.98
C ALA A 91 -5.17 -5.58 26.24
N PRO A 92 -5.97 -5.97 25.21
CA PRO A 92 -7.30 -6.55 25.45
C PRO A 92 -7.26 -8.00 25.98
N CYS A 93 -6.16 -8.73 25.75
CA CYS A 93 -6.07 -10.16 26.08
C CYS A 93 -5.42 -10.45 27.43
N ILE A 94 -4.78 -9.46 28.06
CA ILE A 94 -4.01 -9.63 29.31
C ILE A 94 -4.50 -8.64 30.37
N SER A 95 -4.51 -9.04 31.64
CA SER A 95 -4.94 -8.15 32.73
C SER A 95 -4.03 -6.93 32.86
N ARG A 96 -4.61 -5.80 33.28
CA ARG A 96 -3.87 -4.55 33.45
C ARG A 96 -2.79 -4.65 34.53
N GLU A 97 -2.99 -5.45 35.59
CA GLU A 97 -1.95 -5.61 36.61
C GLU A 97 -0.71 -6.32 36.05
N ALA A 98 -0.89 -7.28 35.14
CA ALA A 98 0.22 -8.01 34.54
C ALA A 98 1.05 -7.15 33.56
N LEU A 99 0.43 -6.13 32.94
CA LEU A 99 1.07 -5.20 31.99
C LEU A 99 1.79 -4.03 32.68
N LYS A 100 1.38 -3.65 33.89
CA LYS A 100 1.86 -2.47 34.60
C LYS A 100 3.39 -2.49 34.73
N GLY A 101 4.05 -1.45 34.21
CA GLY A 101 5.50 -1.28 34.25
C GLY A 101 6.29 -2.07 33.19
N LYS A 102 5.65 -2.91 32.37
CA LYS A 102 6.31 -3.70 31.31
C LYS A 102 6.04 -3.19 29.89
N GLU A 103 5.15 -2.22 29.74
CA GLU A 103 4.64 -1.73 28.44
C GLU A 103 5.76 -1.29 27.50
N CYS A 104 6.69 -0.45 27.97
CA CYS A 104 7.81 0.04 27.17
C CYS A 104 8.74 -1.09 26.70
N TRP A 105 8.97 -2.10 27.55
CA TRP A 105 9.76 -3.28 27.19
C TRP A 105 9.06 -4.14 26.15
N ILE A 106 7.75 -4.35 26.30
CA ILE A 106 6.93 -5.09 25.33
C ILE A 106 6.94 -4.38 23.97
N LEU A 107 6.72 -3.07 23.95
CA LEU A 107 6.75 -2.28 22.72
C LEU A 107 8.11 -2.38 22.01
N ARG A 108 9.21 -2.26 22.74
CA ARG A 108 10.57 -2.43 22.19
C ARG A 108 10.80 -3.84 21.65
N LEU A 109 10.35 -4.86 22.37
CA LEU A 109 10.47 -6.26 21.96
C LEU A 109 9.72 -6.51 20.65
N ILE A 110 8.49 -5.99 20.50
CA ILE A 110 7.72 -6.10 19.26
C ILE A 110 8.47 -5.47 18.08
N VAL A 111 9.09 -4.29 18.27
CA VAL A 111 9.90 -3.65 17.22
C VAL A 111 11.08 -4.52 16.82
N VAL A 112 11.81 -5.11 17.78
CA VAL A 112 12.96 -5.99 17.49
C VAL A 112 12.52 -7.24 16.73
N ILE A 113 11.44 -7.89 17.16
CA ILE A 113 10.91 -9.11 16.52
C ILE A 113 10.43 -8.80 15.10
N THR A 114 9.62 -7.75 14.93
CA THR A 114 9.07 -7.37 13.62
C THR A 114 10.17 -6.89 12.66
N GLY A 115 11.16 -6.14 13.15
CA GLY A 115 12.34 -5.74 12.37
C GLY A 115 13.20 -6.93 11.94
N GLY A 116 13.42 -7.90 12.84
CA GLY A 116 14.09 -9.15 12.53
C GLY A 116 13.36 -9.96 11.46
N LEU A 117 12.04 -10.11 11.60
CA LEU A 117 11.20 -10.77 10.60
C LEU A 117 11.26 -10.07 9.24
N CYS A 118 11.13 -8.74 9.20
CA CYS A 118 11.28 -7.97 7.97
C CYS A 118 12.64 -8.18 7.31
N THR A 119 13.72 -8.24 8.09
CA THR A 119 15.07 -8.52 7.59
C THR A 119 15.14 -9.92 6.97
N CYS A 120 14.58 -10.94 7.62
CA CYS A 120 14.49 -12.29 7.04
C CYS A 120 13.70 -12.32 5.73
N LEU A 121 12.61 -11.56 5.62
CA LEU A 121 11.80 -11.50 4.41
C LEU A 121 12.53 -10.84 3.23
N THR A 122 13.57 -10.03 3.46
CA THR A 122 14.34 -9.41 2.36
C THR A 122 14.99 -10.44 1.43
N PHE A 123 15.38 -11.62 1.94
CA PHE A 123 15.94 -12.70 1.12
C PHE A 123 14.94 -13.28 0.10
N LEU A 124 13.64 -13.11 0.34
CA LEU A 124 12.60 -13.57 -0.59
C LEU A 124 12.32 -12.56 -1.72
N VAL A 125 12.72 -11.29 -1.55
CA VAL A 125 12.48 -10.22 -2.53
C VAL A 125 13.17 -10.53 -3.87
N GLU A 126 14.26 -11.31 -3.85
CA GLU A 126 14.95 -11.71 -5.06
C GLU A 126 14.10 -12.56 -6.01
N TYR A 127 13.06 -13.25 -5.51
CA TYR A 127 12.22 -14.14 -6.32
C TYR A 127 10.96 -13.46 -6.88
N MET A 128 10.71 -12.18 -6.54
CA MET A 128 9.46 -11.50 -6.86
C MET A 128 9.42 -10.87 -8.27
N GLY A 129 10.46 -11.06 -9.09
CA GLY A 129 10.59 -10.48 -10.43
C GLY A 129 10.83 -8.97 -10.39
N GLY A 130 9.78 -8.19 -10.10
CA GLY A 130 9.82 -6.73 -9.98
C GLY A 130 9.19 -6.24 -8.67
N ILE A 131 9.94 -5.43 -7.92
CA ILE A 131 9.54 -4.97 -6.60
C ILE A 131 8.38 -3.96 -6.69
N LEU A 132 8.46 -3.03 -7.64
CA LEU A 132 7.46 -1.96 -7.78
C LEU A 132 6.04 -2.50 -8.07
N PRO A 133 5.80 -3.36 -9.08
CA PRO A 133 4.47 -3.92 -9.32
C PRO A 133 3.94 -4.74 -8.15
N PHE A 134 4.81 -5.50 -7.47
CA PHE A 134 4.44 -6.31 -6.32
C PHE A 134 3.98 -5.44 -5.14
N VAL A 135 4.82 -4.48 -4.72
CA VAL A 135 4.52 -3.61 -3.57
C VAL A 135 3.28 -2.77 -3.83
N THR A 136 3.17 -2.17 -5.01
CA THR A 136 2.01 -1.33 -5.37
C THR A 136 0.71 -2.12 -5.45
N ALA A 137 0.73 -3.34 -5.98
CA ALA A 137 -0.44 -4.22 -5.99
C ALA A 137 -0.88 -4.56 -4.56
N PHE A 138 0.05 -4.98 -3.70
CA PHE A 138 -0.24 -5.36 -2.31
C PHE A 138 -0.77 -4.17 -1.48
N VAL A 139 -0.07 -3.04 -1.55
CA VAL A 139 -0.47 -1.78 -0.91
C VAL A 139 -1.85 -1.34 -1.39
N GLY A 140 -2.11 -1.46 -2.70
CA GLY A 140 -3.42 -1.16 -3.29
C GLY A 140 -4.54 -2.03 -2.73
N LEU A 141 -4.30 -3.34 -2.57
CA LEU A 141 -5.29 -4.27 -1.99
C LEU A 141 -5.65 -3.85 -0.55
N VAL A 142 -4.64 -3.66 0.31
CA VAL A 142 -4.86 -3.37 1.73
C VAL A 142 -5.54 -2.02 1.93
N TYR A 143 -5.02 -0.95 1.31
CA TYR A 143 -5.63 0.37 1.44
C TYR A 143 -6.97 0.48 0.73
N GLY A 144 -7.18 -0.25 -0.37
CA GLY A 144 -8.47 -0.33 -1.06
C GLY A 144 -9.56 -0.94 -0.17
N VAL A 145 -9.24 -2.01 0.56
CA VAL A 145 -10.16 -2.64 1.52
C VAL A 145 -10.49 -1.70 2.69
N LEU A 146 -9.46 -1.10 3.32
CA LEU A 146 -9.65 -0.16 4.42
C LEU A 146 -10.50 1.05 3.99
N THR A 147 -10.19 1.63 2.83
CA THR A 147 -10.95 2.75 2.28
C THR A 147 -12.40 2.35 2.00
N GLY A 148 -12.62 1.16 1.43
CA GLY A 148 -13.95 0.60 1.21
C GLY A 148 -14.76 0.44 2.51
N LEU A 149 -14.13 -0.06 3.57
CA LEU A 149 -14.74 -0.19 4.89
C LEU A 149 -15.16 1.15 5.48
N PHE A 150 -14.27 2.14 5.45
CA PHE A 150 -14.57 3.49 5.94
C PHE A 150 -15.71 4.13 5.14
N ILE A 151 -15.68 4.06 3.80
CA ILE A 151 -16.75 4.61 2.97
C ILE A 151 -18.07 3.90 3.27
N LEU A 152 -18.05 2.57 3.37
CA LEU A 152 -19.23 1.76 3.67
C LEU A 152 -19.86 2.17 4.99
N GLY A 153 -19.06 2.23 6.07
CA GLY A 153 -19.54 2.55 7.42
C GLY A 153 -19.98 4.01 7.61
N LEU A 154 -19.28 4.97 6.98
CA LEU A 154 -19.59 6.40 7.14
C LEU A 154 -20.75 6.87 6.25
N THR A 155 -20.99 6.20 5.13
CA THR A 155 -21.95 6.65 4.11
C THR A 155 -23.27 5.89 4.18
N PHE A 156 -23.24 4.57 4.40
CA PHE A 156 -24.42 3.73 4.25
C PHE A 156 -24.98 3.30 5.61
N ARG A 157 -26.17 3.81 5.95
CA ARG A 157 -26.86 3.44 7.21
C ARG A 157 -27.19 1.96 7.32
N ARG A 158 -27.38 1.27 6.19
CA ARG A 158 -27.69 -0.16 6.19
C ARG A 158 -26.48 -1.03 6.45
N ALA A 159 -25.26 -0.49 6.41
CA ALA A 159 -24.05 -1.27 6.64
C ALA A 159 -24.04 -1.87 8.05
N ASN A 160 -23.62 -3.12 8.17
CA ASN A 160 -23.43 -3.81 9.44
C ASN A 160 -22.09 -4.55 9.51
N ALA A 161 -21.72 -5.03 10.70
CA ALA A 161 -20.45 -5.70 10.93
C ALA A 161 -20.26 -6.95 10.05
N LYS A 162 -21.33 -7.71 9.78
CA LYS A 162 -21.29 -8.89 8.91
C LYS A 162 -20.98 -8.51 7.47
N GLY A 163 -21.67 -7.51 6.92
CA GLY A 163 -21.40 -7.02 5.57
C GLY A 163 -20.02 -6.41 5.43
N ALA A 164 -19.55 -5.64 6.42
CA ALA A 164 -18.18 -5.15 6.46
C ALA A 164 -17.14 -6.29 6.41
N PHE A 165 -17.34 -7.33 7.22
CA PHE A 165 -16.45 -8.49 7.27
C PHE A 165 -16.44 -9.26 5.94
N TYR A 166 -17.60 -9.72 5.47
CA TYR A 166 -17.69 -10.51 4.23
C TYR A 166 -17.30 -9.68 3.00
N GLY A 167 -17.63 -8.39 2.97
CA GLY A 167 -17.20 -7.48 1.91
C GLY A 167 -15.68 -7.36 1.85
N SER A 168 -15.00 -7.25 3.00
CA SER A 168 -13.54 -7.18 3.07
C SER A 168 -12.87 -8.48 2.62
N VAL A 169 -13.32 -9.62 3.16
CA VAL A 169 -12.73 -10.94 2.86
C VAL A 169 -12.91 -11.30 1.39
N THR A 170 -14.12 -11.13 0.85
CA THR A 170 -14.39 -11.44 -0.57
C THR A 170 -13.61 -10.55 -1.51
N SER A 171 -13.50 -9.25 -1.21
CA SER A 171 -12.72 -8.31 -2.03
C SER A 171 -11.23 -8.63 -2.00
N PHE A 172 -10.69 -8.95 -0.82
CA PHE A 172 -9.28 -9.32 -0.67
C PHE A 172 -8.94 -10.59 -1.45
N ILE A 173 -9.77 -11.62 -1.35
CA ILE A 173 -9.56 -12.89 -2.07
C ILE A 173 -9.75 -12.70 -3.57
N PHE A 174 -10.84 -12.07 -4.01
CA PHE A 174 -11.18 -11.96 -5.42
C PHE A 174 -10.22 -11.03 -6.17
N ILE A 175 -9.97 -9.83 -5.67
CA ILE A 175 -9.03 -8.91 -6.32
C ILE A 175 -7.58 -9.36 -6.09
N GLY A 176 -7.28 -9.95 -4.93
CA GLY A 176 -5.96 -10.52 -4.63
C GLY A 176 -5.58 -11.66 -5.57
N THR A 177 -6.51 -12.56 -5.91
CA THR A 177 -6.28 -13.63 -6.90
C THR A 177 -6.06 -13.07 -8.30
N ILE A 178 -6.84 -12.07 -8.72
CA ILE A 178 -6.63 -11.37 -10.00
C ILE A 178 -5.24 -10.73 -10.04
N ALA A 179 -4.85 -10.02 -8.99
CA ALA A 179 -3.55 -9.37 -8.88
C ALA A 179 -2.39 -10.38 -8.88
N ALA A 180 -2.54 -11.49 -8.14
CA ALA A 180 -1.53 -12.55 -8.08
C ALA A 180 -1.34 -13.24 -9.44
N ILE A 181 -2.43 -13.55 -10.14
CA ILE A 181 -2.37 -14.14 -11.48
C ILE A 181 -1.76 -13.15 -12.48
N GLY A 182 -2.12 -11.86 -12.40
CA GLY A 182 -1.51 -10.81 -13.22
C GLY A 182 0.01 -10.70 -13.00
N GLN A 183 0.46 -10.74 -11.74
CA GLN A 183 1.89 -10.77 -11.41
C GLN A 183 2.57 -12.05 -11.91
N TRP A 184 1.92 -13.20 -11.80
CA TRP A 184 2.42 -14.46 -12.33
C TRP A 184 2.67 -14.38 -13.84
N TYR A 185 1.71 -13.86 -14.62
CA TYR A 185 1.91 -13.64 -16.05
C TYR A 185 3.02 -12.63 -16.35
N SER A 186 3.19 -11.60 -15.52
CA SER A 186 4.26 -10.62 -15.67
C SER A 186 5.65 -11.25 -15.45
N ILE A 187 5.79 -12.15 -14.47
CA ILE A 187 7.03 -12.88 -14.20
C ILE A 187 7.39 -13.80 -15.37
N GLN A 188 6.39 -14.44 -15.99
CA GLN A 188 6.56 -15.33 -17.15
C GLN A 188 6.79 -14.58 -18.48
N GLY A 189 6.85 -13.24 -18.47
CA GLY A 189 7.03 -12.44 -19.68
C GLY A 189 5.82 -12.38 -20.61
N ALA A 190 4.67 -12.92 -20.19
CA ALA A 190 3.40 -12.88 -20.93
C ALA A 190 2.50 -11.69 -20.55
N GLY A 191 3.00 -10.79 -19.69
CA GLY A 191 2.32 -9.56 -19.30
C GLY A 191 2.31 -8.50 -20.42
N VAL A 192 1.49 -7.47 -20.27
CA VAL A 192 1.51 -6.31 -21.16
C VAL A 192 2.81 -5.55 -20.92
N ASP A 193 3.70 -5.53 -21.90
CA ASP A 193 4.94 -4.78 -21.78
C ASP A 193 4.66 -3.28 -22.02
N PHE A 194 4.63 -2.50 -20.95
CA PHE A 194 4.49 -1.04 -20.99
C PHE A 194 5.85 -0.34 -21.14
N ARG A 195 6.95 -1.07 -21.35
CA ARG A 195 8.28 -0.49 -21.54
C ARG A 195 8.30 0.34 -22.82
N LYS A 196 8.95 1.50 -22.72
CA LYS A 196 9.27 2.31 -23.89
C LYS A 196 10.34 1.57 -24.73
N PRO A 197 10.37 1.76 -26.06
CA PRO A 197 11.39 1.13 -26.89
C PRO A 197 12.78 1.61 -26.47
N MET A 198 13.69 0.64 -26.32
CA MET A 198 15.10 0.80 -25.96
C MET A 198 15.97 0.09 -27.00
N SER A 199 17.18 0.60 -27.21
CA SER A 199 18.16 0.08 -28.16
C SER A 199 19.49 -0.17 -27.47
N VAL A 200 20.30 -1.04 -28.06
CA VAL A 200 21.69 -1.34 -27.67
C VAL A 200 22.70 -0.89 -28.73
N ALA A 201 22.25 -0.17 -29.76
CA ALA A 201 23.06 0.18 -30.93
C ALA A 201 24.32 1.00 -30.58
N ASP A 202 24.26 1.82 -29.54
CA ASP A 202 25.36 2.70 -29.13
C ASP A 202 26.10 2.18 -27.87
N CYS A 203 25.91 0.91 -27.49
CA CYS A 203 26.61 0.35 -26.32
C CYS A 203 28.05 -0.09 -26.66
N PRO A 204 29.05 0.23 -25.81
CA PRO A 204 30.40 -0.29 -25.93
C PRO A 204 30.46 -1.75 -25.44
N VAL A 205 29.94 -2.69 -26.22
CA VAL A 205 29.90 -4.12 -25.84
C VAL A 205 31.10 -4.89 -26.40
N PRO A 206 31.86 -5.65 -25.59
CA PRO A 206 32.93 -6.53 -26.08
C PRO A 206 32.39 -7.91 -26.53
N VAL A 207 31.28 -7.97 -27.27
CA VAL A 207 30.70 -9.23 -27.76
C VAL A 207 30.38 -9.17 -29.25
N ASN A 208 30.82 -10.20 -29.96
CA ASN A 208 30.49 -10.48 -31.35
C ASN A 208 28.99 -10.82 -31.41
N ILE A 209 28.14 -9.85 -31.75
CA ILE A 209 26.69 -10.02 -31.73
C ILE A 209 26.29 -10.80 -32.98
N THR A 210 25.87 -12.06 -32.82
CA THR A 210 24.96 -12.65 -33.80
C THR A 210 23.67 -11.86 -33.67
N ILE A 211 23.37 -11.01 -34.63
CA ILE A 211 22.07 -10.36 -34.75
C ILE A 211 21.08 -11.51 -34.98
N VAL A 212 20.51 -12.05 -33.91
CA VAL A 212 19.26 -12.79 -34.02
C VAL A 212 18.29 -11.73 -34.50
N PRO A 213 17.75 -11.84 -35.72
CA PRO A 213 16.74 -10.91 -36.16
C PRO A 213 15.69 -10.90 -35.08
N THR A 214 15.30 -9.72 -34.61
CA THR A 214 13.98 -9.54 -34.05
C THR A 214 12.99 -9.85 -35.18
N THR A 215 12.83 -11.14 -35.50
CA THR A 215 11.49 -11.63 -35.71
C THR A 215 10.73 -11.08 -34.53
N HIS A 216 9.65 -10.36 -34.80
CA HIS A 216 8.57 -10.33 -33.86
C HIS A 216 8.32 -11.81 -33.56
N ALA A 217 8.98 -12.31 -32.51
CA ALA A 217 8.62 -13.57 -31.92
C ALA A 217 7.22 -13.24 -31.42
N GLU A 218 6.26 -13.51 -32.30
CA GLU A 218 4.88 -13.74 -31.98
C GLU A 218 4.93 -14.92 -31.02
N TYR A 219 5.37 -14.62 -29.79
CA TYR A 219 5.41 -15.57 -28.71
C TYR A 219 3.95 -15.88 -28.50
N THR A 220 3.56 -17.06 -28.98
CA THR A 220 2.26 -17.69 -28.85
C THR A 220 1.98 -18.04 -27.38
N HIS A 221 2.26 -17.13 -26.44
CA HIS A 221 1.58 -17.15 -25.17
C HIS A 221 0.20 -16.56 -25.42
N SER A 222 -0.80 -17.42 -25.37
CA SER A 222 -2.21 -17.06 -25.35
C SER A 222 -2.38 -15.81 -24.48
N LYS A 223 -2.62 -14.70 -25.17
CA LYS A 223 -2.86 -13.36 -24.64
C LYS A 223 -3.73 -13.49 -23.37
N PRO A 224 -3.21 -13.20 -22.14
CA PRO A 224 -3.90 -13.54 -20.90
C PRO A 224 -5.28 -12.88 -20.83
N PHE A 225 -6.24 -13.47 -20.12
CA PHE A 225 -7.59 -12.92 -20.05
C PHE A 225 -7.59 -11.45 -19.60
N VAL A 226 -8.53 -10.63 -20.10
CA VAL A 226 -8.50 -9.16 -19.97
C VAL A 226 -8.41 -8.71 -18.50
N LEU A 227 -9.06 -9.44 -17.58
CA LEU A 227 -8.98 -9.13 -16.15
C LEU A 227 -7.57 -9.23 -15.56
N PHE A 228 -6.70 -10.10 -16.09
CA PHE A 228 -5.32 -10.26 -15.60
C PHE A 228 -4.36 -9.23 -16.18
N ARG A 229 -4.84 -8.37 -17.10
CA ARG A 229 -4.07 -7.27 -17.69
C ARG A 229 -4.35 -5.92 -17.04
N ILE A 230 -5.25 -5.89 -16.05
CA ILE A 230 -5.57 -4.67 -15.33
C ILE A 230 -4.29 -4.17 -14.63
N SER A 231 -3.98 -2.89 -14.83
CA SER A 231 -2.82 -2.29 -14.19
C SER A 231 -2.97 -2.33 -12.67
N PHE A 232 -1.90 -2.68 -11.96
CA PHE A 232 -1.88 -2.78 -10.50
C PHE A 232 -2.32 -1.48 -9.79
N TRP A 233 -2.23 -0.33 -10.46
CA TRP A 233 -2.73 0.97 -9.98
C TRP A 233 -4.26 0.97 -9.74
N TYR A 234 -5.02 0.17 -10.47
CA TYR A 234 -6.48 0.09 -10.33
C TYR A 234 -6.94 -0.88 -9.23
N ASN A 235 -6.05 -1.70 -8.67
CA ASN A 235 -6.41 -2.70 -7.66
C ASN A 235 -7.06 -2.06 -6.42
N SER A 236 -6.59 -0.88 -6.01
CA SER A 236 -7.16 -0.15 -4.86
C SER A 236 -8.63 0.22 -5.10
N VAL A 237 -8.93 0.83 -6.26
CA VAL A 237 -10.29 1.24 -6.62
C VAL A 237 -11.21 0.03 -6.73
N LEU A 238 -10.75 -1.05 -7.38
CA LEU A 238 -11.51 -2.29 -7.51
C LEU A 238 -11.81 -2.92 -6.15
N CYS A 239 -10.84 -2.97 -5.23
CA CYS A 239 -11.06 -3.41 -3.86
C CYS A 239 -12.09 -2.55 -3.13
N THR A 240 -11.97 -1.22 -3.19
CA THR A 240 -12.92 -0.30 -2.55
C THR A 240 -14.35 -0.51 -3.06
N LEU A 241 -14.54 -0.60 -4.38
CA LEU A 241 -15.84 -0.84 -4.98
C LEU A 241 -16.41 -2.20 -4.58
N MET A 242 -15.59 -3.24 -4.58
CA MET A 242 -16.03 -4.59 -4.24
C MET A 242 -16.45 -4.70 -2.77
N VAL A 243 -15.73 -4.03 -1.85
CA VAL A 243 -16.10 -3.97 -0.43
C VAL A 243 -17.46 -3.28 -0.26
N ILE A 244 -17.70 -2.18 -0.98
CA ILE A 244 -18.97 -1.47 -0.91
C ILE A 244 -20.11 -2.31 -1.50
N ILE A 245 -19.92 -2.92 -2.67
CA ILE A 245 -20.95 -3.73 -3.35
C ILE A 245 -21.32 -4.94 -2.51
N VAL A 246 -20.34 -5.80 -2.18
CA VAL A 246 -20.60 -7.02 -1.41
C VAL A 246 -21.04 -6.67 0.01
N GLY A 247 -20.41 -5.67 0.63
CA GLY A 247 -20.75 -5.23 1.97
C GLY A 247 -22.20 -4.72 2.05
N MET A 248 -22.66 -3.95 1.06
CA MET A 248 -24.05 -3.52 0.98
C MET A 248 -25.01 -4.68 0.71
N LEU A 249 -24.69 -5.59 -0.21
CA LEU A 249 -25.52 -6.76 -0.50
C LEU A 249 -25.74 -7.62 0.75
N VAL A 250 -24.66 -7.99 1.43
CA VAL A 250 -24.72 -8.79 2.67
C VAL A 250 -25.43 -8.02 3.77
N SER A 251 -25.20 -6.71 3.90
CA SER A 251 -25.86 -5.90 4.92
C SER A 251 -27.37 -5.72 4.68
N CYS A 252 -27.82 -5.75 3.41
CA CYS A 252 -29.25 -5.76 3.07
C CYS A 252 -29.92 -7.11 3.36
N LEU A 253 -29.19 -8.21 3.18
CA LEU A 253 -29.69 -9.57 3.45
C LEU A 253 -29.68 -9.94 4.94
N THR A 254 -28.90 -9.22 5.75
CA THR A 254 -28.79 -9.44 7.19
C THR A 254 -29.53 -8.35 7.96
N LYS A 255 -29.94 -8.63 9.21
CA LYS A 255 -30.69 -7.66 10.02
C LYS A 255 -29.87 -6.36 10.18
N THR A 256 -30.53 -5.23 9.94
CA THR A 256 -29.94 -3.91 10.12
C THR A 256 -29.87 -3.58 11.61
N GLU A 257 -28.68 -3.30 12.12
CA GLU A 257 -28.50 -2.78 13.47
C GLU A 257 -28.87 -1.29 13.50
N SER A 258 -29.45 -0.83 14.62
CA SER A 258 -29.79 0.59 14.77
C SER A 258 -28.52 1.41 14.99
N VAL A 259 -28.12 2.19 13.98
CA VAL A 259 -26.94 3.06 14.04
C VAL A 259 -27.33 4.46 14.50
N ASP A 260 -26.53 5.05 15.41
CA ASP A 260 -26.67 6.44 15.83
C ASP A 260 -26.44 7.38 14.62
N PRO A 261 -27.43 8.23 14.24
CA PRO A 261 -27.29 9.14 13.11
C PRO A 261 -26.13 10.13 13.21
N THR A 262 -25.65 10.42 14.42
CA THR A 262 -24.53 11.35 14.64
C THR A 262 -23.19 10.81 14.16
N LEU A 263 -23.03 9.49 14.10
CA LEU A 263 -21.81 8.81 13.61
C LEU A 263 -21.74 8.75 12.08
N LEU A 264 -22.85 9.02 11.39
CA LEU A 264 -22.91 9.04 9.93
C LEU A 264 -22.44 10.38 9.37
N SER A 265 -21.83 10.31 8.18
CA SER A 265 -21.48 11.49 7.39
C SER A 265 -22.71 12.32 7.05
N HIS A 266 -22.49 13.60 6.70
CA HIS A 266 -23.58 14.50 6.31
C HIS A 266 -24.40 13.97 5.12
N ILE A 267 -23.77 13.17 4.23
CA ILE A 267 -24.43 12.50 3.10
C ILE A 267 -25.33 11.37 3.63
N GLY A 268 -24.81 10.52 4.54
CA GLY A 268 -25.57 9.45 5.18
C GLY A 268 -26.76 9.95 6.01
N ARG A 269 -26.68 11.16 6.58
CA ARG A 269 -27.77 11.80 7.34
C ARG A 269 -28.91 12.35 6.49
N LYS A 270 -28.69 12.69 5.21
CA LYS A 270 -29.75 13.29 4.36
C LYS A 270 -30.98 12.38 4.19
N GLY A 271 -30.88 11.08 4.50
CA GLY A 271 -32.00 10.14 4.55
C GLY A 271 -32.78 10.09 5.87
N VAL A 272 -32.45 10.93 6.86
CA VAL A 272 -33.14 10.99 8.17
C VAL A 272 -34.24 12.06 8.11
N SER A 273 -35.51 11.62 8.19
CA SER A 273 -36.63 12.53 8.43
C SER A 273 -36.42 13.25 9.78
N LYS A 274 -36.55 14.58 9.78
CA LYS A 274 -36.27 15.49 10.91
C LYS A 274 -36.99 15.13 12.23
N GLY A 275 -38.00 14.26 12.20
CA GLY A 275 -38.84 13.90 13.37
C GLY A 275 -38.26 12.87 14.35
N LYS A 276 -37.10 12.25 14.10
CA LYS A 276 -36.51 11.22 15.00
C LYS A 276 -35.25 11.65 15.74
N LEU A 277 -34.83 12.91 15.60
CA LEU A 277 -33.60 13.44 16.22
C LEU A 277 -33.77 13.80 17.71
N SER A 278 -35.00 13.77 18.25
CA SER A 278 -35.32 14.19 19.61
C SER A 278 -35.15 13.10 20.68
N THR A 279 -34.69 11.89 20.33
CA THR A 279 -34.58 10.75 21.27
C THR A 279 -33.17 10.17 21.29
N ILE A 280 -32.13 11.00 21.24
CA ILE A 280 -30.75 10.53 21.37
C ILE A 280 -30.35 10.64 22.83
N LYS A 281 -30.35 9.50 23.54
CA LYS A 281 -29.65 9.34 24.82
C LYS A 281 -28.16 9.58 24.56
N THR A 282 -27.60 10.57 25.23
CA THR A 282 -26.16 10.84 25.28
C THR A 282 -25.46 9.62 25.87
N TYR A 283 -24.83 8.79 25.03
CA TYR A 283 -23.95 7.73 25.52
C TYR A 283 -22.59 8.36 25.84
N ALA A 284 -22.31 8.52 27.13
CA ALA A 284 -20.99 8.87 27.62
C ALA A 284 -20.05 7.67 27.39
N VAL A 285 -19.12 7.79 26.45
CA VAL A 285 -17.95 6.91 26.38
C VAL A 285 -16.97 7.41 27.45
N GLY A 286 -17.05 6.83 28.64
CA GLY A 286 -16.11 7.08 29.73
C GLY A 286 -15.75 5.76 30.39
N MET A 287 -14.46 5.41 30.40
CA MET A 287 -13.93 4.35 31.27
C MET A 287 -14.21 4.75 32.72
N LYS A 288 -14.78 3.83 33.52
CA LYS A 288 -14.88 4.00 34.96
C LYS A 288 -13.49 3.84 35.57
N ASP A 289 -13.05 4.83 36.33
CA ASP A 289 -11.96 4.67 37.31
C ASP A 289 -12.48 3.89 38.54
N GLU A 290 -11.59 3.28 39.30
CA GLU A 290 -11.87 2.53 40.54
C GLU A 290 -12.53 3.42 41.63
N SER A 291 -12.53 4.74 41.43
CA SER A 291 -13.18 5.75 42.28
C SER A 291 -14.60 6.15 41.83
N GLY A 292 -15.14 5.58 40.74
CA GLY A 292 -16.53 5.80 40.32
C GLY A 292 -16.83 7.12 39.57
N HIS A 293 -15.83 7.94 39.29
CA HIS A 293 -16.01 9.16 38.49
C HIS A 293 -16.04 8.87 36.99
N THR A 294 -17.06 9.41 36.30
CA THR A 294 -17.19 9.36 34.83
C THR A 294 -16.68 10.67 34.24
N TYR A 295 -15.61 10.61 33.44
CA TYR A 295 -15.15 11.77 32.68
C TYR A 295 -16.05 11.98 31.47
N ASN A 296 -16.80 13.09 31.47
CA ASN A 296 -17.53 13.56 30.29
C ASN A 296 -16.53 14.23 29.34
N PHE A 297 -16.22 13.61 28.20
CA PHE A 297 -15.67 14.33 27.06
C PHE A 297 -16.75 15.24 26.47
N GLN A 298 -16.94 16.42 27.07
CA GLN A 298 -17.64 17.52 26.44
C GLN A 298 -16.78 18.00 25.26
N ARG A 299 -17.11 17.55 24.05
CA ARG A 299 -16.65 18.19 22.82
C ARG A 299 -17.40 19.52 22.72
N ASN A 300 -16.84 20.58 23.31
CA ASN A 300 -17.28 21.93 23.01
C ASN A 300 -16.93 22.20 21.55
N VAL A 301 -17.97 22.31 20.72
CA VAL A 301 -17.87 22.82 19.36
C VAL A 301 -17.68 24.32 19.50
N CYS A 302 -16.44 24.79 19.29
CA CYS A 302 -16.15 26.15 18.85
C CYS A 302 -15.87 26.10 17.35
#